data_AF-A0A532TYU1-F1
#
_entry.id   AF-A0A532TYU1-F1
#
_cell.length_a   1.000
_cell.length_b   1.000
_cell.length_c   1.000
_cell.angle_alpha   90.00
_cell.angle_beta   90.00
_cell.angle_gamma   90.00
#
_symmetry.space_group_name_H-M   'P 1'
#
loop_
_entity.id
_entity.type
_entity.pdbx_description
1 polymer ?
#
loop_
_entity_poly.entity_id
_entity_poly.type
_entity_poly.pdbx_seq_one_letter_code
_entity_poly.pdbx_strand_id
1 'polypeptide(L)' 'MQKIASERDGWCLSENYINIKTHLKWKCGSYNHKWWATPYNIKNGHACKICGIQKMIKNR' A
#
# COMPACT_ATOMS: atom_id res chain seq x y z
N MET A 1 -1.88 12.35 -5.78
CA MET A 1 -1.55 11.00 -5.25
C MET A 1 -2.67 9.95 -5.33
N GLN A 2 -3.93 10.33 -5.58
CA GLN A 2 -5.06 9.39 -5.57
C GLN A 2 -5.04 8.33 -6.70
N LYS A 3 -4.33 8.57 -7.81
CA LYS A 3 -4.25 7.61 -8.93
C LYS A 3 -3.45 6.33 -8.63
N ILE A 4 -2.35 6.42 -7.87
CA ILE A 4 -1.50 5.25 -7.56
C ILE A 4 -2.22 4.29 -6.60
N ALA A 5 -3.05 4.85 -5.72
CA ALA A 5 -3.88 4.11 -4.78
C ALA A 5 -4.94 3.24 -5.48
N SER A 6 -5.55 3.75 -6.55
CA SER A 6 -6.61 3.08 -7.31
C SER A 6 -6.11 1.88 -8.11
N GLU A 7 -4.88 1.90 -8.65
CA GLU A 7 -4.34 0.77 -9.42
C GLU A 7 -3.98 -0.45 -8.55
N ARG A 8 -3.76 -0.28 -7.23
CA ARG A 8 -3.30 -1.37 -6.34
C ARG A 8 -4.16 -1.55 -5.09
N ASP A 9 -5.41 -1.11 -5.11
CA ASP A 9 -6.38 -1.27 -4.02
C ASP A 9 -5.79 -0.84 -2.64
N GLY A 10 -5.05 0.26 -2.61
CA GLY A 10 -4.28 0.69 -1.45
C GLY A 10 -4.45 2.17 -1.17
N TRP A 11 -4.99 2.54 -0.02
CA TRP A 11 -5.26 3.92 0.39
C TRP A 11 -4.09 4.49 1.20
N CYS A 12 -3.67 5.71 0.86
CA CYS A 12 -2.72 6.47 1.68
C CYS A 12 -3.48 7.14 2.83
N LEU A 13 -3.06 6.88 4.07
CA LEU A 13 -3.59 7.48 5.31
C LEU A 13 -2.81 8.72 5.75
N SER A 14 -1.62 8.96 5.19
CA SER A 14 -0.87 10.18 5.49
C SER A 14 -1.40 11.34 4.67
N GLU A 15 -1.84 12.39 5.37
CA GLU A 15 -2.26 13.66 4.76
C GLU A 15 -1.06 14.48 4.26
N ASN A 16 0.12 14.31 4.87
CA ASN A 16 1.29 15.11 4.56
C ASN A 16 2.21 14.40 3.56
N TYR A 17 2.02 14.69 2.27
CA TYR A 17 2.88 14.21 1.20
C TYR A 17 4.07 15.13 1.02
N ILE A 18 5.18 14.78 1.67
CA ILE A 18 6.40 15.56 1.55
C ILE A 18 7.21 15.10 0.33
N ASN A 19 7.45 13.79 0.18
CA ASN A 19 8.29 13.24 -0.90
C ASN A 19 8.02 11.75 -1.19
N ILE A 20 8.53 11.26 -2.34
CA ILE A 20 8.47 9.83 -2.72
C ILE A 20 9.26 8.90 -1.80
N LYS A 21 10.22 9.45 -1.04
CA LYS A 21 11.08 8.73 -0.07
C LYS A 21 10.56 8.81 1.36
N THR A 22 9.54 9.63 1.61
CA THR A 22 8.97 9.77 2.95
C THR A 22 8.16 8.52 3.28
N HIS A 23 8.34 7.99 4.49
CA HIS A 23 7.51 6.92 4.99
C HIS A 23 6.11 7.46 5.26
N LEU A 24 5.16 7.01 4.46
CA LEU A 24 3.75 7.32 4.64
C LEU A 24 3.04 6.10 5.21
N LYS A 25 1.91 6.36 5.85
CA LYS A 25 1.03 5.33 6.36
C LYS A 25 0.09 4.91 5.25
N TRP A 26 0.07 3.62 4.94
CA TRP A 26 -0.76 3.01 3.91
C TRP A 26 -1.75 2.05 4.53
N LYS A 27 -2.84 1.82 3.81
CA LYS A 27 -3.94 0.95 4.18
C LYS A 27 -4.40 0.16 2.97
N CYS A 28 -4.55 -1.15 3.04
CA CYS A 28 -5.11 -1.92 1.91
C CYS A 28 -6.64 -1.86 1.94
N GLY A 29 -7.29 -1.87 0.77
CA GLY A 29 -8.74 -1.92 0.65
C GLY A 29 -9.29 -3.28 1.08
N SER A 30 -8.69 -4.36 0.57
CA SER A 30 -9.19 -5.74 0.78
C SER A 30 -9.24 -6.22 2.24
N TYR A 31 -8.27 -5.84 3.08
CA TYR A 31 -8.14 -6.37 4.45
C TYR A 31 -7.84 -5.27 5.49
N ASN A 32 -7.86 -3.99 5.10
CA ASN A 32 -7.67 -2.87 6.03
C ASN A 32 -6.32 -2.90 6.79
N HIS A 33 -5.32 -3.64 6.31
CA HIS A 33 -3.99 -3.70 6.91
C HIS A 33 -3.32 -2.34 6.82
N LYS A 34 -2.77 -1.87 7.93
CA LYS A 34 -2.04 -0.61 8.00
C LYS A 34 -0.54 -0.89 8.03
N TRP A 35 0.24 -0.28 7.14
CA TRP A 35 1.70 -0.42 7.14
C TRP A 35 2.38 0.88 6.75
N TRP A 36 3.67 0.97 7.05
CA TRP A 36 4.50 2.11 6.66
C TRP A 36 5.28 1.76 5.41
N ALA A 37 5.18 2.60 4.38
CA ALA A 37 5.91 2.41 3.14
C ALA A 37 6.14 3.74 2.43
N THR A 38 7.16 3.77 1.59
CA THR A 38 7.39 4.89 0.68
C THR A 38 6.47 4.81 -0.53
N PRO A 39 5.97 5.95 -1.04
CA PRO A 39 5.30 6.02 -2.33
C PRO A 39 6.11 5.39 -3.46
N TYR A 40 7.44 5.54 -3.40
CA TYR A 40 8.36 4.90 -4.35
C TYR A 40 8.23 3.37 -4.35
N ASN A 41 8.27 2.72 -3.19
CA ASN A 41 8.11 1.26 -3.11
C ASN A 41 6.73 0.81 -3.59
N ILE A 42 5.67 1.55 -3.24
CA ILE A 42 4.30 1.23 -3.69
C ILE A 42 4.19 1.32 -5.20
N LYS A 43 4.77 2.37 -5.81
CA LYS A 43 4.83 2.55 -7.26
C LYS A 43 5.67 1.46 -7.94
N ASN A 44 6.76 1.03 -7.30
CA ASN A 44 7.65 -0.02 -7.82
C ASN A 44 7.11 -1.44 -7.60
N GLY A 45 5.91 -1.59 -7.03
CA GLY A 45 5.21 -2.86 -6.91
C GLY A 45 5.23 -3.52 -5.52
N HIS A 46 5.96 -2.94 -4.57
CA HIS A 46 6.03 -3.40 -3.18
C HIS A 46 4.82 -2.87 -2.39
N ALA A 47 3.67 -3.51 -2.60
CA ALA A 47 2.41 -3.23 -1.90
C ALA A 47 2.30 -4.01 -0.57
N CYS A 48 1.09 -4.14 -0.02
CA CYS A 48 0.83 -4.85 1.22
C CYS A 48 1.31 -6.31 1.16
N LYS A 49 2.39 -6.64 1.87
CA LYS A 49 2.90 -8.02 1.98
C LYS A 49 1.86 -8.96 2.55
N ILE A 50 1.07 -8.50 3.53
CA ILE A 50 0.03 -9.31 4.17
C ILE A 50 -1.07 -9.68 3.16
N CYS A 51 -1.47 -8.78 2.25
CA CYS A 51 -2.42 -9.12 1.19
C CYS A 51 -1.86 -10.15 0.20
N GLY A 52 -0.57 -10.03 -0.15
CA GLY A 52 0.09 -11.02 -1.00
C GLY A 52 0.13 -12.41 -0.35
N ILE A 53 0.45 -12.47 0.94
CA ILE A 53 0.44 -13.69 1.73
C ILE A 53 -0.98 -14.25 1.85
N GLN A 54 -1.98 -13.42 2.18
CA GLN A 54 -3.40 -13.84 2.26
C GLN A 54 -3.88 -14.42 0.92
N LYS A 55 -3.53 -13.81 -0.21
CA LYS A 55 -3.85 -14.35 -1.55
C LYS A 55 -3.18 -15.71 -1.78
N MET A 56 -1.95 -15.92 -1.30
CA MET A 56 -1.30 -17.23 -1.38
C MET A 56 -1.97 -18.27 -0.47
N ILE A 57 -2.33 -17.91 0.76
CA ILE A 57 -2.96 -18.84 1.72
C ILE A 57 -4.35 -19.27 1.23
N LYS A 58 -5.13 -18.35 0.64
CA LYS A 58 -6.49 -18.64 0.17
C LYS A 58 -6.54 -19.52 -1.09
N ASN A 59 -5.41 -19.75 -1.75
CA ASN A 59 -5.30 -20.54 -2.97
C ASN A 59 -4.75 -21.96 -2.71
N ARG A 60 -4.89 -22.45 -1.48
CA ARG A 60 -4.51 -23.79 -1.02
C ARG A 60 -5.72 -24.48 -0.41
#